data_AF-C2CHP6-F1
#
_entry.id   AF-C2CHP6-F1
#
_cell.length_a   1.000
_cell.length_b   1.000
_cell.length_c   1.000
_cell.angle_alpha   90.00
_cell.angle_beta   90.00
_cell.angle_gamma   90.00
#
_symmetry.space_group_name_H-M   'P 1'
#
loop_
_entity.id
_entity.type
_entity.pdbx_description
1 polymer ?
#
loop_
_entity_poly.entity_id
_entity_poly.type
_entity_poly.pdbx_seq_one_letter_code
_entity_poly.pdbx_strand_id
1 'polypeptide(L)'
;MGKVETYTQSAINIANDNRHGYSQYSRWGRPNTWSDFDCSSLVISVCEWAGIPVKTKGATYTGNMYTPFIKCGFKDVTNSVNLSNGSGLQRGDILLNSYHHTEIYIGDGKTVGAKIDEYGDIVGANTGDQTGREICTSWYYNYPWTSVLRFVGDDKQVSQKISLKSKPSGLIKNESWYGVTEAICNVRSAPSTKAPVVAQYGKGEKIYYDSVYEGDGYRWISYISWSGVRRYVAYRRLSGDTSPWIRIA
;
A
#
# COMPACT_ATOMS: atom_id res chain seq x y z
N MET A 1 -7.96 13.44 2.30
CA MET A 1 -8.27 11.99 2.29
C MET A 1 -8.81 11.63 3.67
N GLY A 2 -9.90 10.87 3.77
CA GLY A 2 -10.43 10.40 5.06
C GLY A 2 -9.44 9.43 5.72
N LYS A 3 -9.61 9.16 7.01
CA LYS A 3 -8.78 8.21 7.77
C LYS A 3 -8.88 6.80 7.17
N VAL A 4 -10.10 6.38 6.83
CA VAL A 4 -10.40 5.09 6.19
C VAL A 4 -9.58 4.88 4.93
N GLU A 5 -9.65 5.86 4.03
CA GLU A 5 -8.89 5.81 2.78
C GLU A 5 -7.38 5.89 3.02
N THR A 6 -6.95 6.63 4.05
CA THR A 6 -5.52 6.77 4.37
C THR A 6 -4.89 5.45 4.80
N TYR A 7 -5.51 4.71 5.74
CA TYR A 7 -4.92 3.45 6.21
C TYR A 7 -5.06 2.32 5.19
N THR A 8 -6.18 2.25 4.47
CA THR A 8 -6.37 1.25 3.41
C THR A 8 -5.35 1.44 2.30
N GLN A 9 -5.15 2.68 1.83
CA GLN A 9 -4.14 2.96 0.80
C GLN A 9 -2.71 2.72 1.30
N SER A 10 -2.42 3.03 2.56
CA SER A 10 -1.10 2.76 3.14
C SER A 10 -0.80 1.25 3.15
N ALA A 11 -1.77 0.41 3.51
CA ALA A 11 -1.60 -1.04 3.48
C ALA A 11 -1.41 -1.58 2.05
N ILE A 12 -2.18 -1.08 1.08
CA ILE A 12 -2.02 -1.43 -0.35
C ILE A 12 -0.63 -1.02 -0.86
N ASN A 13 -0.15 0.16 -0.47
CA ASN A 13 1.17 0.64 -0.88
C ASN A 13 2.30 -0.22 -0.31
N ILE A 14 2.17 -0.70 0.93
CA ILE A 14 3.12 -1.64 1.52
C ILE A 14 3.08 -2.98 0.77
N ALA A 15 1.89 -3.51 0.48
CA ALA A 15 1.74 -4.75 -0.26
C ALA A 15 2.32 -4.71 -1.69
N ASN A 16 2.41 -3.52 -2.29
CA ASN A 16 2.99 -3.31 -3.62
C ASN A 16 4.49 -2.94 -3.59
N ASP A 17 5.14 -3.07 -2.42
CA ASP A 17 6.53 -2.71 -2.21
C ASP A 17 7.33 -3.89 -1.66
N ASN A 18 8.07 -4.56 -2.54
CA ASN A 18 8.86 -5.75 -2.21
C ASN A 18 9.94 -5.53 -1.14
N ARG A 19 10.18 -4.29 -0.70
CA ARG A 19 11.06 -3.99 0.45
C ARG A 19 10.43 -4.42 1.80
N HIS A 20 9.16 -4.79 1.80
CA HIS A 20 8.41 -5.16 2.99
C HIS A 20 7.99 -6.62 2.94
N GLY A 21 8.53 -7.43 3.85
CA GLY A 21 8.17 -8.83 4.00
C GLY A 21 7.36 -9.10 5.26
N TYR A 22 7.19 -10.39 5.56
CA TYR A 22 6.56 -10.86 6.78
C TYR A 22 7.59 -11.17 7.88
N SER A 23 7.45 -10.62 9.09
CA SER A 23 8.29 -10.99 10.23
C SER A 23 7.59 -10.82 11.56
N GLN A 24 7.65 -11.83 12.42
CA GLN A 24 7.21 -11.74 13.82
C GLN A 24 8.26 -11.10 14.74
N TYR A 25 9.54 -11.05 14.32
CA TYR A 25 10.63 -10.46 15.09
C TYR A 25 10.84 -8.98 14.75
N SER A 26 10.94 -8.65 13.45
CA SER A 26 11.12 -7.30 12.94
C SER A 26 9.81 -6.73 12.41
N ARG A 27 8.82 -6.64 13.29
CA ARG A 27 7.41 -6.42 12.91
C ARG A 27 6.98 -4.95 12.77
N TRP A 28 7.76 -3.99 13.26
CA TRP A 28 7.37 -2.57 13.28
C TRP A 28 7.98 -1.78 12.12
N GLY A 29 7.75 -2.26 10.90
CA GLY A 29 8.25 -1.64 9.68
C GLY A 29 7.80 -0.20 9.46
N ARG A 30 8.48 0.47 8.53
CA ARG A 30 8.18 1.84 8.09
C ARG A 30 8.08 1.89 6.57
N PRO A 31 7.27 2.78 6.00
CA PRO A 31 7.24 2.94 4.55
C PRO A 31 8.62 3.33 4.01
N ASN A 32 8.97 2.82 2.83
CA ASN A 32 10.21 3.12 2.13
C ASN A 32 11.51 2.64 2.79
N THR A 33 11.43 1.73 3.77
CA THR A 33 12.59 1.04 4.33
C THR A 33 12.59 -0.42 3.96
N TRP A 34 13.75 -1.08 3.96
CA TRP A 34 13.79 -2.53 4.05
C TRP A 34 13.37 -2.89 5.47
N SER A 35 12.13 -3.30 5.65
CA SER A 35 11.57 -3.62 6.96
C SER A 35 10.30 -4.44 6.83
N ASP A 36 10.04 -5.29 7.79
CA ASP A 36 8.94 -6.24 7.71
C ASP A 36 7.78 -5.85 8.61
N PHE A 37 6.66 -6.54 8.41
CA PHE A 37 5.48 -6.46 9.25
C PHE A 37 5.01 -7.86 9.59
N ASP A 38 4.32 -8.02 10.71
CA ASP A 38 3.38 -9.14 10.86
C ASP A 38 1.94 -8.66 10.65
N CYS A 39 0.98 -9.59 10.72
CA CYS A 39 -0.42 -9.31 10.43
C CYS A 39 -0.96 -8.13 11.26
N SER A 40 -0.73 -8.15 12.58
CA SER A 40 -1.25 -7.12 13.48
C SER A 40 -0.47 -5.81 13.42
N SER A 41 0.85 -5.86 13.31
CA SER A 41 1.68 -4.66 13.23
C SER A 41 1.47 -3.88 11.94
N LEU A 42 1.17 -4.53 10.80
CA LEU A 42 0.75 -3.85 9.58
C LEU A 42 -0.51 -3.03 9.84
N VAL A 43 -1.58 -3.69 10.30
CA VAL A 43 -2.89 -3.06 10.55
C VAL A 43 -2.80 -1.94 11.60
N ILE A 44 -2.11 -2.20 12.71
CA ILE A 44 -1.88 -1.22 13.78
C ILE A 44 -1.13 0.00 13.24
N SER A 45 -0.06 -0.21 12.46
CA SER A 45 0.79 0.87 11.95
C SER A 45 0.03 1.76 10.97
N VAL A 46 -0.70 1.18 10.02
CA VAL A 46 -1.44 1.99 9.03
C VAL A 46 -2.57 2.79 9.67
N CYS A 47 -3.24 2.25 10.68
CA CYS A 47 -4.25 2.98 11.46
C CYS A 47 -3.60 4.15 12.23
N GLU A 48 -2.47 3.90 12.90
CA GLU A 48 -1.72 4.93 13.62
C GLU A 48 -1.28 6.07 12.69
N TRP A 49 -0.77 5.76 11.50
CA TRP A 49 -0.37 6.75 10.49
C TRP A 49 -1.56 7.54 9.92
N ALA A 50 -2.74 6.92 9.85
CA ALA A 50 -3.99 7.59 9.52
C ALA A 50 -4.53 8.48 10.65
N GLY A 51 -3.82 8.60 11.78
CA GLY A 51 -4.24 9.42 12.91
C GLY A 51 -5.34 8.78 13.75
N ILE A 52 -5.45 7.45 13.69
CA ILE A 52 -6.26 6.65 14.60
C ILE A 52 -5.29 6.02 15.62
N PRO A 53 -5.22 6.51 16.88
CA PRO A 53 -4.12 6.23 17.79
C PRO A 53 -4.20 4.85 18.47
N VAL A 54 -4.52 3.80 17.72
CA VAL A 54 -4.74 2.43 18.23
C VAL A 54 -3.50 1.86 18.91
N LYS A 55 -2.29 2.17 18.41
CA LYS A 55 -1.03 1.72 19.00
C LYS A 55 -0.78 2.44 20.31
N THR A 56 -0.89 3.77 20.31
CA THR A 56 -0.76 4.59 21.52
C THR A 56 -1.82 4.25 22.57
N LYS A 57 -2.99 3.75 22.16
CA LYS A 57 -4.06 3.28 23.05
C LYS A 57 -3.94 1.79 23.43
N GLY A 58 -2.85 1.11 23.07
CA GLY A 58 -2.45 -0.18 23.63
C GLY A 58 -2.50 -1.37 22.69
N ALA A 59 -2.78 -1.20 21.40
CA ALA A 59 -2.71 -2.31 20.44
C ALA A 59 -1.23 -2.66 20.16
N THR A 60 -0.86 -3.91 20.40
CA THR A 60 0.53 -4.38 20.23
C THR A 60 0.64 -5.73 19.55
N TYR A 61 -0.41 -6.55 19.52
CA TYR A 61 -0.46 -7.83 18.80
C TYR A 61 -1.92 -8.24 18.57
N THR A 62 -2.16 -9.24 17.72
CA THR A 62 -3.51 -9.64 17.28
C THR A 62 -4.51 -9.85 18.43
N GLY A 63 -4.09 -10.49 19.52
CA GLY A 63 -4.95 -10.82 20.66
C GLY A 63 -5.41 -9.65 21.51
N ASN A 64 -4.82 -8.46 21.37
CA ASN A 64 -5.26 -7.29 22.12
C ASN A 64 -5.79 -6.15 21.24
N MET A 65 -5.93 -6.34 19.92
CA MET A 65 -6.37 -5.27 19.02
C MET A 65 -7.81 -4.80 19.26
N TYR A 66 -8.72 -5.70 19.65
CA TYR A 66 -10.14 -5.37 19.79
C TYR A 66 -10.38 -4.13 20.68
N THR A 67 -9.89 -4.17 21.92
CA THR A 67 -10.17 -3.12 22.92
C THR A 67 -9.63 -1.73 22.53
N PRO A 68 -8.36 -1.57 22.11
CA PRO A 68 -7.83 -0.29 21.63
C PRO A 68 -8.54 0.22 20.38
N PHE A 69 -8.94 -0.65 19.45
CA PHE A 69 -9.67 -0.24 18.24
C PHE A 69 -11.04 0.33 18.61
N ILE A 70 -11.81 -0.35 19.46
CA ILE A 70 -13.09 0.18 19.96
C ILE A 70 -12.90 1.54 20.64
N LYS A 71 -11.87 1.68 21.50
CA LYS A 71 -11.53 2.97 22.15
C LYS A 71 -11.17 4.09 21.17
N CYS A 72 -10.75 3.74 19.96
CA CYS A 72 -10.34 4.71 18.94
C CYS A 72 -11.41 4.99 17.88
N GLY A 73 -12.68 4.62 18.15
CA GLY A 73 -13.80 4.95 17.27
C GLY A 73 -14.12 3.87 16.25
N PHE A 74 -13.65 2.63 16.44
CA PHE A 74 -14.21 1.49 15.74
C PHE A 74 -15.46 0.97 16.46
N LYS A 75 -16.38 0.39 15.68
CA LYS A 75 -17.54 -0.35 16.15
C LYS A 75 -17.46 -1.79 15.65
N ASP A 76 -17.79 -2.74 16.52
CA ASP A 76 -17.98 -4.12 16.11
C ASP A 76 -19.28 -4.23 15.30
N VAL A 77 -19.15 -4.67 14.04
CA VAL A 77 -20.26 -4.87 13.10
C VAL A 77 -20.37 -6.33 12.65
N THR A 78 -19.76 -7.26 13.38
CA THR A 78 -19.71 -8.69 13.03
C THR A 78 -21.10 -9.27 12.74
N ASN A 79 -22.09 -8.93 13.57
CA ASN A 79 -23.47 -9.40 13.42
C ASN A 79 -24.21 -8.75 12.22
N SER A 80 -23.63 -7.75 11.57
CA SER A 80 -24.16 -7.10 10.37
C SER A 80 -23.47 -7.56 9.08
N VAL A 81 -22.51 -8.48 9.18
CA VAL A 81 -21.72 -9.00 8.07
C VAL A 81 -21.92 -10.50 7.96
N ASN A 82 -22.12 -10.98 6.74
CA ASN A 82 -22.09 -12.41 6.46
C ASN A 82 -20.63 -12.86 6.26
N LEU A 83 -20.02 -13.42 7.30
CA LEU A 83 -18.62 -13.86 7.26
C LEU A 83 -18.36 -15.01 6.28
N SER A 84 -19.38 -15.79 5.89
CA SER A 84 -19.18 -16.89 4.94
C SER A 84 -18.81 -16.40 3.54
N ASN A 85 -19.31 -15.22 3.14
CA ASN A 85 -19.14 -14.70 1.77
C ASN A 85 -18.72 -13.22 1.71
N GLY A 86 -18.54 -12.56 2.87
CA GLY A 86 -18.12 -11.17 2.98
C GLY A 86 -19.21 -10.14 2.66
N SER A 87 -20.46 -10.57 2.43
CA SER A 87 -21.56 -9.63 2.18
C SER A 87 -21.78 -8.72 3.40
N GLY A 88 -21.89 -7.42 3.16
CA GLY A 88 -22.02 -6.40 4.21
C GLY A 88 -20.69 -5.78 4.66
N LEU A 89 -19.55 -6.31 4.21
CA LEU A 89 -18.24 -5.67 4.40
C LEU A 89 -18.17 -4.34 3.66
N GLN A 90 -17.43 -3.39 4.24
CA GLN A 90 -17.17 -2.07 3.70
C GLN A 90 -15.68 -1.80 3.69
N ARG A 91 -15.19 -1.11 2.66
CA ARG A 91 -13.78 -0.71 2.56
C ARG A 91 -13.35 -0.04 3.86
N GLY A 92 -12.27 -0.55 4.44
CA GLY A 92 -11.75 -0.12 5.73
C GLY A 92 -12.08 -1.04 6.90
N ASP A 93 -13.01 -1.98 6.75
CA ASP A 93 -13.30 -2.93 7.82
C ASP A 93 -12.05 -3.74 8.18
N ILE A 94 -11.78 -3.82 9.47
CA ILE A 94 -10.68 -4.63 10.03
C ILE A 94 -11.25 -6.00 10.33
N LEU A 95 -10.77 -7.00 9.62
CA LEU A 95 -11.07 -8.40 9.87
C LEU A 95 -10.11 -8.89 10.95
N LEU A 96 -10.66 -9.36 12.07
CA LEU A 96 -9.87 -9.78 13.21
C LEU A 96 -10.28 -11.19 13.62
N ASN A 97 -9.32 -12.10 13.58
CA ASN A 97 -9.32 -13.33 14.36
C ASN A 97 -8.32 -13.11 15.49
N SER A 98 -8.82 -12.74 16.66
CA SER A 98 -8.01 -12.35 17.83
C SER A 98 -6.98 -13.41 18.26
N TYR A 99 -7.15 -14.66 17.85
CA TYR A 99 -6.21 -15.73 18.20
C TYR A 99 -5.04 -15.85 17.21
N HIS A 100 -5.22 -15.44 15.95
CA HIS A 100 -4.33 -15.89 14.88
C HIS A 100 -4.00 -14.83 13.81
N HIS A 101 -4.97 -14.03 13.35
CA HIS A 101 -4.77 -13.23 12.14
C HIS A 101 -5.60 -11.96 12.09
N THR A 102 -5.15 -10.99 11.30
CA THR A 102 -5.93 -9.80 10.98
C THR A 102 -5.59 -9.25 9.60
N GLU A 103 -6.60 -8.74 8.91
CA GLU A 103 -6.48 -8.12 7.60
C GLU A 103 -7.40 -6.89 7.49
N ILE A 104 -7.23 -6.13 6.42
CA ILE A 104 -8.10 -4.99 6.09
C ILE A 104 -8.88 -5.33 4.84
N TYR A 105 -10.21 -5.20 4.89
CA TYR A 105 -11.03 -5.26 3.69
C TYR A 105 -10.88 -3.97 2.88
N ILE A 106 -10.54 -4.08 1.60
CA ILE A 106 -10.22 -2.94 0.73
C ILE A 106 -11.32 -2.65 -0.31
N GLY A 107 -12.49 -3.30 -0.21
CA GLY A 107 -13.55 -3.16 -1.20
C GLY A 107 -13.42 -4.16 -2.34
N ASP A 108 -14.45 -4.20 -3.20
CA ASP A 108 -14.52 -5.08 -4.37
C ASP A 108 -14.22 -6.56 -4.09
N GLY A 109 -14.61 -7.03 -2.90
CA GLY A 109 -14.38 -8.42 -2.48
C GLY A 109 -12.92 -8.73 -2.16
N LYS A 110 -12.06 -7.73 -1.94
CA LYS A 110 -10.62 -7.94 -1.69
C LYS A 110 -10.21 -7.53 -0.28
N THR A 111 -9.13 -8.15 0.19
CA THR A 111 -8.44 -7.82 1.43
C THR A 111 -6.97 -7.50 1.17
N VAL A 112 -6.33 -6.84 2.12
CA VAL A 112 -4.88 -6.67 2.20
C VAL A 112 -4.39 -7.08 3.58
N GLY A 113 -3.29 -7.82 3.63
CA GLY A 113 -2.74 -8.32 4.88
C GLY A 113 -1.33 -8.85 4.72
N ALA A 114 -0.62 -8.93 5.84
CA ALA A 114 0.65 -9.63 5.94
C ALA A 114 0.37 -11.10 6.30
N LYS A 115 0.76 -12.03 5.43
CA LYS A 115 0.44 -13.47 5.49
C LYS A 115 1.73 -14.29 5.61
N ILE A 116 1.68 -15.33 6.43
CA ILE A 116 2.71 -16.38 6.43
C ILE A 116 2.47 -17.26 5.18
N ASP A 117 3.53 -17.55 4.44
CA ASP A 117 3.49 -18.48 3.30
C ASP A 117 3.18 -19.92 3.76
N GLU A 118 2.58 -20.72 2.87
CA GLU A 118 2.08 -22.09 3.12
C GLU A 118 3.16 -23.10 3.53
N TYR A 119 4.45 -22.71 3.51
CA TYR A 119 5.58 -23.51 3.97
C TYR A 119 5.92 -23.35 5.47
N GLY A 120 5.29 -22.40 6.18
CA GLY A 120 5.40 -22.31 7.64
C GLY A 120 6.78 -21.85 8.16
N ASP A 121 7.65 -21.32 7.31
CA ASP A 121 8.93 -20.77 7.74
C ASP A 121 8.73 -19.45 8.48
N ILE A 122 8.53 -19.54 9.79
CA ILE A 122 8.52 -18.41 10.72
C ILE A 122 9.96 -17.91 10.93
N VAL A 123 10.73 -17.65 9.87
CA VAL A 123 11.93 -16.80 9.95
C VAL A 123 12.23 -16.30 8.53
N GLY A 124 11.85 -15.07 8.22
CA GLY A 124 12.54 -14.34 7.18
C GLY A 124 13.95 -14.04 7.67
N ALA A 125 14.92 -14.90 7.34
CA ALA A 125 16.33 -14.65 7.67
C ALA A 125 16.86 -13.37 6.98
N ASN A 126 16.11 -12.87 5.99
CA ASN A 126 16.36 -11.64 5.25
C ASN A 126 15.12 -10.76 5.29
N THR A 127 15.32 -9.45 5.41
CA THR A 127 14.26 -8.44 5.33
C THR A 127 13.74 -8.27 3.91
N GLY A 128 12.45 -7.95 3.75
CA GLY A 128 11.78 -7.75 2.46
C GLY A 128 10.99 -8.98 1.99
N ASP A 129 10.10 -8.77 1.02
CA ASP A 129 9.21 -9.83 0.52
C ASP A 129 10.01 -10.90 -0.23
N GLN A 130 10.14 -12.07 0.39
CA GLN A 130 10.95 -13.15 -0.17
C GLN A 130 10.19 -14.02 -1.18
N THR A 131 8.86 -14.04 -1.09
CA THR A 131 8.00 -14.97 -1.85
C THR A 131 7.08 -14.26 -2.86
N GLY A 132 7.00 -12.93 -2.79
CA GLY A 132 6.04 -12.13 -3.56
C GLY A 132 4.61 -12.19 -3.01
N ARG A 133 4.43 -12.78 -1.81
CA ARG A 133 3.11 -13.11 -1.22
C ARG A 133 3.01 -12.76 0.26
N GLU A 134 4.11 -12.30 0.88
CA GLU A 134 4.17 -12.08 2.33
C GLU A 134 3.33 -10.90 2.79
N ILE A 135 3.25 -9.83 2.00
CA ILE A 135 2.24 -8.78 2.18
C ILE A 135 1.56 -8.58 0.86
N CYS A 136 0.29 -8.95 0.78
CA CYS A 136 -0.39 -9.00 -0.51
C CYS A 136 -1.86 -8.59 -0.40
N THR A 137 -2.43 -8.24 -1.56
CA THR A 137 -3.88 -8.18 -1.73
C THR A 137 -4.40 -9.55 -2.16
N SER A 138 -5.54 -9.98 -1.62
CA SER A 138 -6.18 -11.24 -1.99
C SER A 138 -7.68 -11.08 -2.11
N TRP A 139 -8.35 -12.05 -2.74
CA TRP A 139 -9.81 -12.17 -2.63
C TRP A 139 -10.20 -12.48 -1.20
N TYR A 140 -11.35 -11.96 -0.78
CA TYR A 140 -11.93 -12.24 0.52
C TYR A 140 -12.12 -13.74 0.70
N TYR A 141 -11.76 -14.20 1.88
CA TYR A 141 -12.00 -15.55 2.35
C TYR A 141 -12.34 -15.48 3.85
N ASN A 142 -13.04 -16.49 4.35
CA ASN A 142 -13.34 -16.57 5.76
C ASN A 142 -12.17 -17.22 6.51
N TYR A 143 -11.46 -16.44 7.33
CA TYR A 143 -10.44 -16.94 8.25
C TYR A 143 -10.99 -16.93 9.69
N PRO A 144 -11.89 -17.88 10.01
CA PRO A 144 -12.86 -17.85 11.11
C PRO A 144 -12.85 -16.55 11.93
N TRP A 145 -13.28 -15.45 11.30
CA TRP A 145 -13.08 -14.11 11.86
C TRP A 145 -13.88 -13.97 13.15
N THR A 146 -13.21 -13.61 14.26
CA THR A 146 -13.88 -13.43 15.55
C THR A 146 -14.61 -12.11 15.64
N SER A 147 -14.14 -11.09 14.91
CA SER A 147 -14.79 -9.79 14.82
C SER A 147 -14.51 -9.04 13.52
N VAL A 148 -15.43 -8.16 13.15
CA VAL A 148 -15.29 -7.16 12.08
C VAL A 148 -15.42 -5.78 12.70
N LEU A 149 -14.34 -5.00 12.66
CA LEU A 149 -14.29 -3.67 13.26
C LEU A 149 -14.39 -2.61 12.18
N ARG A 150 -15.45 -1.80 12.22
CA ARG A 150 -15.69 -0.70 11.28
C ARG A 150 -15.40 0.65 11.93
N PHE A 151 -14.58 1.47 11.28
CA PHE A 151 -14.34 2.82 11.77
C PHE A 151 -15.61 3.67 11.61
N VAL A 152 -16.13 4.20 12.72
CA VAL A 152 -17.30 5.09 12.77
C VAL A 152 -16.99 6.42 13.47
N GLY A 153 -15.72 6.64 13.83
CA GLY A 153 -15.26 7.89 14.43
C GLY A 153 -15.27 9.05 13.44
N ASP A 154 -14.84 10.22 13.91
CA ASP A 154 -14.77 11.42 13.07
C ASP A 154 -13.78 11.21 11.91
N ASP A 155 -14.34 10.94 10.73
CA ASP A 155 -13.65 10.80 9.44
C ASP A 155 -13.52 12.16 8.73
N LYS A 156 -13.72 13.28 9.46
CA LYS A 156 -13.25 14.59 9.01
C LYS A 156 -11.86 14.40 8.46
N GLN A 157 -11.67 14.96 7.25
CA GLN A 157 -10.39 14.95 6.55
C GLN A 157 -9.32 15.17 7.60
N VAL A 158 -8.39 14.23 7.71
CA VAL A 158 -7.21 14.53 8.49
C VAL A 158 -6.60 15.71 7.76
N SER A 159 -6.82 16.91 8.30
CA SER A 159 -5.94 18.04 8.10
C SER A 159 -4.67 17.60 8.81
N GLN A 160 -3.98 16.64 8.20
CA GLN A 160 -2.58 16.52 8.46
C GLN A 160 -2.10 17.91 8.03
N LYS A 161 -1.77 18.74 9.02
CA LYS A 161 -0.42 19.30 9.05
C LYS A 161 0.54 18.10 8.91
N ILE A 162 0.58 17.53 7.70
CA ILE A 162 1.85 17.25 7.09
C ILE A 162 2.40 18.66 7.06
N SER A 163 3.25 18.97 8.04
CA SER A 163 4.48 19.60 7.63
C SER A 163 4.99 18.70 6.52
N LEU A 164 4.52 19.00 5.29
CA LEU A 164 5.20 18.63 4.09
C LEU A 164 6.52 19.33 4.32
N LYS A 165 7.45 18.63 4.97
CA LYS A 165 8.83 18.72 4.53
C LYS A 165 8.78 18.20 3.11
N SER A 166 8.34 19.09 2.23
CA SER A 166 8.59 19.07 0.81
C SER A 166 10.08 18.84 0.68
N LYS A 167 10.48 17.64 0.29
CA LYS A 167 11.82 17.38 -0.27
C LYS A 167 11.92 15.97 -0.86
N PRO A 168 12.41 15.85 -2.11
CA PRO A 168 11.99 16.61 -3.28
C PRO A 168 11.27 15.68 -4.27
N SER A 169 10.50 16.26 -5.18
CA SER A 169 10.35 15.72 -6.53
C SER A 169 11.75 15.50 -7.11
N GLY A 170 12.13 14.28 -7.46
CA GLY A 170 13.53 13.99 -7.80
C GLY A 170 13.86 12.54 -8.14
N LEU A 171 15.12 12.32 -8.48
CA LEU A 171 15.69 11.01 -8.82
C LEU A 171 15.58 10.06 -7.62
N ILE A 172 15.07 8.86 -7.87
CA ILE A 172 14.93 7.78 -6.88
C ILE A 172 16.04 6.76 -7.04
N LYS A 173 16.30 6.33 -8.27
CA LYS A 173 17.36 5.38 -8.60
C LYS A 173 17.76 5.50 -10.06
N ASN A 174 18.99 5.09 -10.35
CA ASN A 174 19.43 4.80 -11.72
C ASN A 174 19.23 3.29 -11.95
N GLU A 175 18.74 2.92 -13.12
CA GLU A 175 18.59 1.53 -13.55
C GLU A 175 18.53 1.45 -15.06
N SER A 176 19.02 0.39 -15.68
CA SER A 176 18.92 0.21 -17.14
C SER A 176 17.94 -0.91 -17.44
N TRP A 177 16.78 -0.57 -17.99
CA TRP A 177 15.70 -1.52 -18.25
C TRP A 177 14.81 -1.07 -19.41
N TYR A 178 13.84 -1.89 -19.83
CA TYR A 178 12.79 -1.49 -20.76
C TYR A 178 11.37 -1.84 -20.28
N GLY A 179 10.43 -0.93 -20.49
CA GLY A 179 9.01 -1.14 -20.22
C GLY A 179 8.21 -1.30 -21.50
N VAL A 180 7.13 -2.07 -21.45
CA VAL A 180 6.11 -2.13 -22.51
C VAL A 180 4.87 -1.38 -22.04
N THR A 181 4.45 -0.38 -22.79
CA THR A 181 3.27 0.43 -22.46
C THR A 181 1.98 -0.37 -22.59
N GLU A 182 1.10 -0.27 -21.60
CA GLU A 182 -0.23 -0.93 -21.61
C GLU A 182 -1.37 0.05 -21.91
N ALA A 183 -1.05 1.34 -21.92
CA ALA A 183 -1.92 2.46 -22.29
C ALA A 183 -1.13 3.57 -23.00
N ILE A 184 -1.82 4.60 -23.49
CA ILE A 184 -1.17 5.80 -24.04
C ILE A 184 -0.38 6.50 -22.92
N CYS A 185 0.91 6.72 -23.12
CA CYS A 185 1.82 7.28 -22.14
C CYS A 185 2.39 8.62 -22.60
N ASN A 186 2.12 9.70 -21.86
CA ASN A 186 2.67 11.02 -22.14
C ASN A 186 4.15 11.11 -21.74
N VAL A 187 4.97 11.62 -22.67
CA VAL A 187 6.36 12.00 -22.41
C VAL A 187 6.39 13.47 -22.04
N ARG A 188 7.02 13.79 -20.90
CA ARG A 188 7.10 15.14 -20.36
C ARG A 188 8.52 15.65 -20.22
N SER A 189 8.68 16.97 -20.17
CA SER A 189 9.98 17.63 -19.98
C SER A 189 10.49 17.61 -18.54
N ALA A 190 9.64 17.31 -17.56
CA ALA A 190 9.99 17.12 -16.15
C ALA A 190 9.07 16.06 -15.52
N PRO A 191 9.44 15.43 -14.39
CA PRO A 191 8.62 14.43 -13.69
C PRO A 191 7.48 15.12 -12.92
N SER A 192 6.62 15.82 -13.66
CA SER A 192 5.52 16.63 -13.15
C SER A 192 4.36 16.58 -14.13
N THR A 193 3.14 16.47 -13.61
CA THR A 193 1.90 16.53 -14.40
C THR A 193 1.62 17.92 -14.97
N LYS A 194 2.26 18.95 -14.42
CA LYS A 194 2.23 20.34 -14.91
C LYS A 194 3.27 20.61 -16.00
N ALA A 195 4.26 19.74 -16.16
CA ALA A 195 5.29 19.90 -17.18
C ALA A 195 4.72 19.66 -18.58
N PRO A 196 5.17 20.41 -19.61
CA PRO A 196 4.76 20.22 -20.99
C PRO A 196 4.88 18.76 -21.44
N VAL A 197 3.85 18.28 -22.14
CA VAL A 197 3.90 17.03 -22.91
C VAL A 197 4.66 17.33 -24.20
N VAL A 198 5.69 16.54 -24.50
CA VAL A 198 6.61 16.74 -25.63
C VAL A 198 6.61 15.59 -26.63
N ALA A 199 6.05 14.44 -26.24
CA ALA A 199 5.78 13.28 -27.10
C ALA A 199 4.77 12.36 -26.42
N GLN A 200 4.33 11.31 -27.12
CA GLN A 200 3.50 10.24 -26.58
C GLN A 200 3.98 8.89 -27.10
N TYR A 201 3.83 7.87 -26.26
CA TYR A 201 3.88 6.47 -26.67
C TYR A 201 2.44 5.93 -26.73
N GLY A 202 2.12 5.21 -27.81
CA GLY A 202 0.93 4.39 -27.93
C GLY A 202 1.05 3.09 -27.15
N LYS A 203 -0.06 2.35 -27.03
CA LYS A 203 -0.09 1.06 -26.33
C LYS A 203 0.76 0.00 -27.08
N GLY A 204 1.54 -0.78 -26.34
CA GLY A 204 2.38 -1.87 -26.83
C GLY A 204 3.80 -1.45 -27.21
N GLU A 205 4.12 -0.16 -27.14
CA GLU A 205 5.44 0.37 -27.46
C GLU A 205 6.44 0.15 -26.32
N LYS A 206 7.71 -0.02 -26.71
CA LYS A 206 8.83 -0.22 -25.78
C LYS A 206 9.49 1.11 -25.43
N ILE A 207 9.75 1.31 -24.14
CA ILE A 207 10.49 2.46 -23.61
C ILE A 207 11.72 1.95 -22.87
N TYR A 208 12.90 2.24 -23.40
CA TYR A 208 14.17 2.02 -22.70
C TYR A 208 14.47 3.20 -21.80
N TYR A 209 14.91 2.93 -20.58
CA TYR A 209 15.11 3.98 -19.59
C TYR A 209 16.30 3.68 -18.67
N ASP A 210 16.86 4.74 -18.11
CA ASP A 210 18.11 4.73 -17.34
C ASP A 210 17.94 5.17 -15.87
N SER A 211 16.74 5.62 -15.51
CA SER A 211 16.47 6.14 -14.17
C SER A 211 14.98 6.24 -13.84
N VAL A 212 14.69 6.30 -12.53
CA VAL A 212 13.34 6.42 -11.97
C VAL A 212 13.26 7.64 -11.08
N TYR A 213 12.17 8.39 -11.19
CA TYR A 213 11.88 9.62 -10.47
C TYR A 213 10.52 9.55 -9.77
N GLU A 214 10.30 10.42 -8.79
CA GLU A 214 8.98 10.75 -8.27
C GLU A 214 8.65 12.22 -8.45
N GLY A 215 7.37 12.49 -8.67
CA GLY A 215 6.84 13.85 -8.69
C GLY A 215 5.35 13.86 -8.97
N ASP A 216 4.65 14.85 -8.41
CA ASP A 216 3.21 15.06 -8.56
C ASP A 216 2.32 13.84 -8.27
N GLY A 217 2.75 12.94 -7.38
CA GLY A 217 1.99 11.73 -7.02
C GLY A 217 2.18 10.55 -7.98
N TYR A 218 3.19 10.61 -8.86
CA TYR A 218 3.49 9.56 -9.82
C TYR A 218 4.92 9.06 -9.68
N ARG A 219 5.12 7.80 -10.04
CA ARG A 219 6.44 7.26 -10.36
C ARG A 219 6.70 7.45 -11.85
N TRP A 220 7.89 7.93 -12.19
CA TRP A 220 8.30 8.26 -13.54
C TRP A 220 9.52 7.44 -13.94
N ILE A 221 9.52 6.86 -15.13
CA ILE A 221 10.75 6.39 -15.79
C ILE A 221 11.35 7.53 -16.61
N SER A 222 12.67 7.55 -16.74
CA SER A 222 13.40 8.61 -17.43
C SER A 222 14.52 8.09 -18.32
N TYR A 223 14.68 8.73 -19.47
CA TYR A 223 15.66 8.39 -20.49
C TYR A 223 16.18 9.65 -21.19
N ILE A 224 17.34 9.54 -21.82
CA ILE A 224 17.85 10.55 -22.75
C ILE A 224 17.23 10.32 -24.13
N SER A 225 16.45 11.29 -24.61
CA SER A 225 15.88 11.25 -25.97
C SER A 225 16.95 11.42 -27.04
N TRP A 226 16.61 11.11 -28.29
CA TRP A 226 17.50 11.31 -29.44
C TRP A 226 18.06 12.72 -29.56
N SER A 227 17.32 13.75 -29.11
CA SER A 227 17.78 15.14 -29.09
C SER A 227 18.74 15.47 -27.93
N GLY A 228 19.22 14.47 -27.19
CA GLY A 228 20.09 14.64 -26.02
C GLY A 228 19.41 15.17 -24.76
N VAL A 229 18.08 15.37 -24.78
CA VAL A 229 17.33 15.94 -23.66
C VAL A 229 16.70 14.82 -22.82
N ARG A 230 16.80 14.92 -21.49
CA ARG A 230 16.17 13.99 -20.55
C ARG A 230 14.64 14.13 -20.57
N ARG A 231 13.95 13.01 -20.64
CA ARG A 231 12.48 12.91 -20.71
C ARG A 231 11.92 12.04 -19.59
N TYR A 232 10.64 12.22 -19.30
CA TYR A 232 9.98 11.57 -18.17
C TYR A 232 8.63 11.01 -18.59
N VAL A 233 8.35 9.76 -18.22
CA VAL A 233 7.08 9.10 -18.50
C VAL A 233 6.54 8.54 -17.18
N ALA A 234 5.37 9.01 -16.77
CA ALA A 234 4.72 8.44 -15.59
C ALA A 234 4.31 7.00 -15.91
N TYR A 235 4.54 6.06 -15.00
CA TYR A 235 4.20 4.65 -15.23
C TYR A 235 3.28 4.04 -14.18
N ARG A 236 3.14 4.68 -13.01
CA ARG A 236 2.13 4.37 -12.01
C ARG A 236 1.86 5.55 -11.10
N ARG A 237 0.69 5.55 -10.46
CA ARG A 237 0.41 6.44 -9.32
C ARG A 237 1.12 5.94 -8.07
N LEU A 238 1.38 6.86 -7.13
CA LEU A 238 1.90 6.56 -5.80
C LEU A 238 0.78 6.30 -4.77
N SER A 239 -0.47 6.59 -5.12
CA SER A 239 -1.67 6.37 -4.30
C SER A 239 -2.91 6.11 -5.16
N GLY A 240 -3.95 5.53 -4.57
CA GLY A 240 -5.13 5.02 -5.26
C GLY A 240 -4.83 3.70 -5.97
N ASP A 241 -5.34 3.57 -7.19
CA ASP A 241 -4.93 2.49 -8.08
C ASP A 241 -3.48 2.69 -8.54
N THR A 242 -2.58 1.87 -7.99
CA THR A 242 -1.14 1.90 -8.28
C THR A 242 -0.74 0.89 -9.35
N SER A 243 -1.70 0.27 -10.05
CA SER A 243 -1.42 -0.64 -11.15
C SER A 243 -0.56 0.08 -12.19
N PRO A 244 0.62 -0.47 -12.53
CA PRO A 244 1.47 0.17 -13.51
C PRO A 244 0.86 0.03 -14.91
N TRP A 245 0.77 1.12 -15.65
CA TRP A 245 0.36 1.11 -17.05
C TRP A 245 1.56 0.99 -18.01
N ILE A 246 2.72 0.63 -17.47
CA ILE A 246 3.90 0.18 -18.21
C ILE A 246 4.41 -1.07 -17.48
N ARG A 247 4.38 -2.20 -18.18
CA ARG A 247 4.91 -3.46 -17.67
C ARG A 247 6.42 -3.46 -17.83
N ILE A 248 7.13 -3.51 -16.71
CA ILE A 248 8.60 -3.64 -16.66
C ILE A 248 8.91 -5.10 -17.01
N ALA A 249 9.69 -5.34 -18.07
CA ALA A 249 9.91 -6.66 -18.67
C ALA A 249 11.38 -7.00 -18.88
#